data_AF-A0A3D1S3B3-F1
#
_entry.id   AF-A0A3D1S3B3-F1
#
_cell.length_a   1.000
_cell.length_b   1.000
_cell.length_c   1.000
_cell.angle_alpha   90.00
_cell.angle_beta   90.00
_cell.angle_gamma   90.00
#
_symmetry.space_group_name_H-M   'P 1'
#
loop_
_entity.id
_entity.type
_entity.pdbx_description
1 polymer ?
#
loop_
_entity_poly.entity_id
_entity_poly.type
_entity_poly.pdbx_seq_one_letter_code
_entity_poly.pdbx_strand_id
1 'polypeptide(L)'
;DFDGADIAERSVDEMQDLGYTNNEQLTRWLVQMEQAFPNIAKGDVLTGMVDEQQHTQFYFNGEATYKISDPLFTQAFFAIWLDDNTSQPKMRKQLLGQSK
;
A
#
# COMPACT_ATOMS: atom_id res chain seq x y z
N ASP A 1 -18.08 -0.84 -3.82
CA ASP A 1 -17.54 -0.26 -2.59
C ASP A 1 -16.63 -1.30 -1.97
N PHE A 2 -15.54 -0.86 -1.35
CA PHE A 2 -14.53 -1.72 -0.74
C PHE A 2 -14.37 -1.31 0.73
N ASP A 3 -14.27 -2.29 1.62
CA ASP A 3 -13.96 -2.04 3.03
C ASP A 3 -12.46 -1.73 3.18
N GLY A 4 -12.13 -0.72 4.00
CA GLY A 4 -10.74 -0.35 4.26
C GLY A 4 -9.94 -1.48 4.92
N ALA A 5 -10.59 -2.27 5.78
CA ALA A 5 -9.97 -3.43 6.41
C ALA A 5 -9.64 -4.53 5.38
N ASP A 6 -10.55 -4.82 4.45
CA ASP A 6 -10.31 -5.81 3.38
C ASP A 6 -9.12 -5.38 2.49
N ILE A 7 -8.97 -4.08 2.21
CA ILE A 7 -7.83 -3.54 1.46
C ILE A 7 -6.54 -3.72 2.26
N ALA A 8 -6.58 -3.49 3.57
CA ALA A 8 -5.43 -3.63 4.46
C ALA A 8 -4.97 -5.10 4.56
N GLU A 9 -5.91 -6.03 4.78
CA GLU A 9 -5.65 -7.47 4.79
C GLU A 9 -5.06 -7.93 3.47
N ARG A 10 -5.67 -7.53 2.35
CA ARG A 10 -5.13 -7.88 1.03
C ARG A 10 -3.73 -7.33 0.81
N SER A 11 -3.43 -6.12 1.30
CA SER A 11 -2.09 -5.55 1.19
C SER A 11 -1.05 -6.36 1.97
N VAL A 12 -1.42 -6.93 3.12
CA VAL A 12 -0.56 -7.84 3.88
C VAL A 12 -0.31 -9.14 3.13
N ASP A 13 -1.34 -9.73 2.51
CA ASP A 13 -1.19 -10.94 1.69
C ASP A 13 -0.18 -10.72 0.57
N GLU A 14 -0.28 -9.59 -0.15
CA GLU A 14 0.66 -9.25 -1.22
C GLU A 14 2.08 -9.07 -0.71
N MET A 15 2.28 -8.46 0.48
CA MET A 15 3.59 -8.38 1.12
C MET A 15 4.11 -9.78 1.50
N GLN A 16 3.26 -10.67 2.01
CA GLN A 16 3.67 -12.04 2.32
C GLN A 16 4.13 -12.79 1.06
N ASP A 17 3.40 -12.65 -0.04
CA ASP A 17 3.74 -13.26 -1.34
C ASP A 17 5.07 -12.74 -1.90
N LEU A 18 5.43 -11.49 -1.59
CA LEU A 18 6.73 -10.89 -1.91
C LEU A 18 7.87 -11.33 -0.98
N GLY A 19 7.60 -12.15 0.03
CA GLY A 19 8.60 -12.71 0.93
C GLY A 19 8.82 -11.92 2.22
N TYR A 20 7.95 -10.96 2.55
CA TYR A 20 7.94 -10.33 3.88
C TYR A 20 7.32 -11.32 4.88
N THR A 21 8.14 -12.04 5.66
CA THR A 21 7.66 -13.15 6.53
C THR A 21 7.66 -12.83 8.03
N ASN A 22 8.00 -11.61 8.43
CA ASN A 22 7.99 -11.24 9.85
C ASN A 22 6.55 -10.94 10.32
N ASN A 23 5.90 -11.93 10.92
CA ASN A 23 4.51 -11.82 11.37
C ASN A 23 4.26 -10.67 12.35
N GLU A 24 5.18 -10.37 13.27
CA GLU A 24 4.97 -9.25 14.20
C GLU A 24 4.96 -7.90 13.47
N GLN A 25 5.81 -7.77 12.45
CA GLN A 25 5.88 -6.59 11.61
C GLN A 25 4.64 -6.46 10.72
N LEU A 26 4.22 -7.55 10.07
CA LEU A 26 3.00 -7.57 9.24
C LEU A 26 1.75 -7.23 10.05
N THR A 27 1.59 -7.79 11.24
CA THR A 27 0.45 -7.46 12.13
C THR A 27 0.45 -5.98 12.52
N ARG A 28 1.64 -5.41 12.77
CA ARG A 28 1.75 -3.97 13.06
C ARG A 28 1.36 -3.12 11.87
N TRP A 29 1.81 -3.48 10.67
CA TRP A 29 1.46 -2.79 9.43
C TRP A 29 -0.02 -2.93 9.09
N LEU A 30 -0.64 -4.08 9.36
CA LEU A 30 -2.08 -4.29 9.22
C LEU A 30 -2.85 -3.24 10.04
N VAL A 31 -2.55 -3.14 11.34
CA VAL A 31 -3.21 -2.16 12.23
C VAL A 31 -2.99 -0.72 11.77
N GLN A 32 -1.82 -0.38 11.23
CA GLN A 32 -1.56 0.95 10.68
C GLN A 32 -2.36 1.21 9.39
N MET A 33 -2.49 0.20 8.52
CA MET A 33 -3.27 0.30 7.30
C MET A 33 -4.77 0.38 7.58
N GLU A 34 -5.29 -0.38 8.54
CA GLU A 34 -6.70 -0.28 8.99
C GLU A 34 -7.04 1.13 9.50
N GLN A 35 -6.08 1.84 10.09
CA GLN A 35 -6.26 3.25 10.50
C GLN A 35 -6.14 4.22 9.32
N ALA A 36 -5.35 3.87 8.31
CA ALA A 36 -5.07 4.73 7.16
C ALA A 36 -6.11 4.60 6.04
N PHE A 37 -6.75 3.43 5.90
CA PHE A 37 -7.60 3.07 4.77
C PHE A 37 -9.08 3.22 5.18
N PRO A 38 -9.77 4.27 4.71
CA PRO A 38 -11.22 4.35 4.86
C PRO A 38 -11.91 3.40 3.90
N ASN A 39 -13.21 3.19 4.10
CA ASN A 39 -14.07 2.53 3.12
C ASN A 39 -14.11 3.36 1.83
N ILE A 40 -13.95 2.69 0.69
CA ILE A 40 -13.86 3.32 -0.64
C ILE A 40 -15.15 3.06 -1.40
N ALA A 41 -15.95 4.10 -1.60
CA ALA A 41 -17.12 4.03 -2.48
C ALA A 41 -16.74 4.33 -3.93
N LYS A 42 -17.66 4.07 -4.86
CA LYS A 42 -17.46 4.43 -6.27
C LYS A 42 -17.23 5.95 -6.41
N GLY A 43 -16.06 6.31 -6.93
CA GLY A 43 -15.66 7.70 -7.17
C GLY A 43 -14.69 8.24 -6.13
N ASP A 44 -14.53 7.55 -5.00
CA ASP A 44 -13.51 7.88 -4.01
C ASP A 44 -12.11 7.48 -4.48
N VAL A 45 -11.11 8.22 -4.01
CA VAL A 45 -9.70 7.97 -4.32
C VAL A 45 -8.88 7.99 -3.03
N LEU A 46 -8.18 6.90 -2.77
CA LEU A 46 -7.13 6.80 -1.77
C LEU A 46 -5.77 6.89 -2.48
N THR A 47 -4.94 7.83 -2.08
CA THR A 47 -3.58 8.05 -2.62
C THR A 47 -2.55 7.80 -1.53
N GLY A 48 -1.56 6.94 -1.80
CA GLY A 48 -0.35 6.83 -0.98
C GLY A 48 0.83 7.55 -1.64
N MET A 49 1.55 8.37 -0.90
CA MET A 49 2.71 9.13 -1.39
C MET A 49 3.91 8.94 -0.48
N VAL A 50 5.09 8.72 -1.06
CA VAL A 50 6.36 8.67 -0.33
C VAL A 50 6.87 10.09 -0.13
N ASP A 51 7.12 10.48 1.11
CA ASP A 51 7.71 11.78 1.44
C ASP A 51 9.26 11.77 1.37
N GLU A 52 9.88 12.93 1.56
CA GLU A 52 11.33 13.09 1.54
C GLU A 52 12.07 12.26 2.61
N GLN A 53 11.35 11.82 3.65
CA GLN A 53 11.88 11.03 4.77
C GLN A 53 11.59 9.53 4.59
N GLN A 54 11.11 9.09 3.43
CA GLN A 54 10.72 7.69 3.15
C GLN A 54 9.55 7.21 4.01
N HIS A 55 8.68 8.12 4.43
CA HIS A 55 7.40 7.79 5.07
C HIS A 55 6.28 7.76 4.04
N THR A 56 5.24 6.99 4.32
CA THR A 56 4.05 6.96 3.48
C THR A 56 2.98 7.89 4.05
N GLN A 57 2.62 8.91 3.30
CA GLN A 57 1.50 9.80 3.57
C GLN A 57 0.28 9.38 2.73
N PHE A 58 -0.86 9.18 3.39
CA PHE A 58 -2.12 8.90 2.73
C PHE A 58 -2.99 10.14 2.58
N TYR A 59 -3.70 10.18 1.46
CA TYR A 59 -4.71 11.18 1.15
C TYR A 59 -6.00 10.49 0.72
N PHE A 60 -7.12 10.90 1.29
CA PHE A 60 -8.45 10.46 0.87
C PHE A 60 -9.17 11.61 0.20
N ASN A 61 -9.57 11.45 -1.06
CA ASN A 61 -10.21 12.49 -1.86
C ASN A 61 -9.44 13.83 -1.88
N GLY A 62 -8.11 13.75 -1.80
CA GLY A 62 -7.19 14.89 -1.81
C GLY A 62 -6.87 15.48 -0.43
N GLU A 63 -7.53 15.04 0.64
CA GLU A 63 -7.25 15.49 2.01
C GLU A 63 -6.28 14.53 2.70
N ALA A 64 -5.25 15.06 3.37
CA ALA A 64 -4.28 14.26 4.10
C ALA A 64 -4.95 13.60 5.32
N THR A 65 -4.83 12.28 5.45
CA THR A 65 -5.50 11.50 6.50
C THR A 65 -4.53 10.93 7.52
N TYR A 66 -3.61 10.09 7.07
CA TYR A 66 -2.75 9.30 7.95
C TYR A 66 -1.32 9.23 7.41
N LYS A 67 -0.35 9.14 8.32
CA LYS A 67 1.07 9.00 7.98
C LYS A 67 1.64 7.78 8.68
N ILE A 68 2.27 6.90 7.91
CA ILE A 68 3.04 5.77 8.43
C ILE A 68 4.52 6.12 8.32
N SER A 69 5.13 6.40 9.48
CA SER A 69 6.54 6.77 9.60
C SER A 69 7.44 5.55 9.80
N ASP A 70 7.32 4.56 8.90
CA ASP A 70 8.14 3.36 8.88
C ASP A 70 8.70 3.14 7.46
N PRO A 71 10.02 3.34 7.24
CA PRO A 71 10.63 3.14 5.93
C PRO A 71 10.52 1.70 5.41
N LEU A 72 10.48 0.70 6.29
CA LEU A 72 10.32 -0.70 5.88
C LEU A 72 8.89 -0.95 5.39
N PHE A 73 7.90 -0.34 6.06
CA PHE A 73 6.53 -0.34 5.57
C PHE A 73 6.45 0.31 4.18
N THR A 74 7.03 1.50 4.03
CA THR A 74 7.03 2.23 2.75
C THR A 74 7.62 1.35 1.63
N GLN A 75 8.75 0.71 1.88
CA GLN A 75 9.34 -0.20 0.90
C GLN A 75 8.41 -1.39 0.57
N ALA A 76 7.87 -2.07 1.59
CA ALA A 76 7.01 -3.24 1.42
C ALA A 76 5.70 -2.90 0.70
N PHE A 77 5.07 -1.79 1.06
CA PHE A 77 3.80 -1.38 0.50
C PHE A 77 3.90 -1.01 -0.98
N PHE A 78 4.90 -0.22 -1.38
CA PHE A 78 5.07 0.12 -2.79
C PHE A 78 5.62 -1.05 -3.62
N ALA A 79 6.33 -2.00 -2.99
CA ALA A 79 6.80 -3.22 -3.65
C ALA A 79 5.65 -4.07 -4.19
N ILE A 80 4.44 -4.01 -3.60
CA ILE A 80 3.22 -4.69 -4.10
C ILE A 80 3.04 -4.47 -5.60
N TRP A 81 3.35 -3.28 -6.12
CA TRP A 81 3.23 -2.98 -7.55
C TRP A 81 4.57 -2.89 -8.29
N LEU A 82 5.66 -2.57 -7.61
CA LEU A 82 6.94 -2.24 -8.24
C LEU A 82 7.97 -3.36 -8.22
N ASP A 83 7.81 -4.37 -7.35
CA ASP A 83 8.72 -5.52 -7.29
C ASP A 83 8.61 -6.38 -8.55
N ASP A 84 9.71 -6.99 -8.99
CA ASP A 84 9.71 -7.89 -10.15
C ASP A 84 8.80 -9.13 -9.93
N ASN A 85 8.56 -9.52 -8.68
CA ASN A 85 7.73 -10.67 -8.29
C ASN A 85 6.28 -10.29 -7.95
N THR A 86 5.85 -9.05 -8.23
CA THR A 86 4.45 -8.61 -8.02
C THR A 86 3.43 -9.54 -8.66
N SER A 87 2.29 -9.74 -7.98
CA SER A 87 1.10 -10.41 -8.53
C SER A 87 0.47 -9.64 -9.70
N GLN A 88 0.83 -8.37 -9.90
CA GLN A 88 0.27 -7.45 -10.91
C GLN A 88 1.30 -7.01 -11.97
N PRO A 89 1.91 -7.93 -12.75
CA PRO A 89 3.00 -7.62 -13.67
C PRO A 89 2.61 -6.66 -14.81
N LYS A 90 1.33 -6.61 -15.18
CA LYS A 90 0.83 -5.63 -16.17
C LYS A 90 0.82 -4.22 -15.61
N MET A 91 0.33 -4.04 -14.38
CA MET A 91 0.30 -2.74 -13.70
C MET A 91 1.70 -2.22 -13.45
N ARG A 92 2.63 -3.09 -13.03
CA ARG A 92 4.04 -2.77 -12.91
C ARG A 92 4.63 -2.14 -14.17
N LYS A 93 4.42 -2.78 -15.33
CA LYS A 93 4.92 -2.26 -16.60
C LYS A 93 4.38 -0.87 -16.91
N GLN A 94 3.11 -0.60 -16.57
CA GLN A 94 2.52 0.73 -16.75
C GLN A 94 3.17 1.77 -15.82
N LEU A 95 3.34 1.44 -14.54
CA LEU A 95 3.97 2.33 -13.55
C LEU A 95 5.44 2.62 -13.88
N LEU A 96 6.15 1.65 -14.46
CA LEU A 96 7.55 1.80 -14.88
C LEU A 96 7.72 2.39 -16.30
N GLY A 97 6.63 2.76 -16.98
CA GLY A 97 6.69 3.29 -18.35
C GLY A 97 7.16 2.27 -19.39
N GLN A 98 7.05 0.98 -19.10
CA GLN A 98 7.44 -0.15 -19.96
C GLN A 98 6.28 -0.70 -20.80
N SER A 99 5.08 -0.15 -20.64
CA SER A 99 3.94 -0.41 -21.51
C SER A 99 4.17 0.28 -22.87
N LYS A 100 4.71 -0.47 -23.83
CA LYS A 100 4.66 -0.13 -25.26
C LYS A 100 3.35 -0.57 -25.89
#